data_AF-A0A520VR63-F1
#
_entry.id   AF-A0A520VR63-F1
#
_cell.length_a   1.000
_cell.length_b   1.000
_cell.length_c   1.000
_cell.angle_alpha   90.00
_cell.angle_beta   90.00
_cell.angle_gamma   90.00
#
_symmetry.space_group_name_H-M   'P 1'
#
loop_
_entity.id
_entity.type
_entity.pdbx_description
1 polymer ?
#
loop_
_entity_poly.entity_id
_entity_poly.type
_entity_poly.pdbx_seq_one_letter_code
_entity_poly.pdbx_strand_id
1 'polypeptide(L)'
;MQNGFGVITEINIKEKLEEKLGVDFIHYKILGSCHPPSAFESLKIELDVGMLLPCNFVLWDNGDGSTHIATLKASNLLSVLENRNLDSVGLKVDKLITSVMNSI
;
A
#
# COMPACT_ATOMS: atom_id res chain seq x y z
N MET A 1 1.92 3.07 -17.57
CA MET A 1 1.83 3.00 -16.09
C MET A 1 3.03 3.76 -15.55
N GLN A 2 2.81 4.87 -14.86
CA GLN A 2 3.89 5.67 -14.27
C GLN A 2 4.54 4.85 -13.13
N ASN A 3 5.87 4.76 -13.09
CA ASN A 3 6.64 4.02 -12.08
C ASN A 3 6.38 2.50 -11.95
N GLY A 4 5.64 1.88 -12.88
CA GLY A 4 5.45 0.42 -12.93
C GLY A 4 4.52 -0.17 -11.86
N PHE A 5 3.83 0.66 -11.06
CA PHE A 5 2.82 0.21 -10.11
C PHE A 5 1.47 -0.03 -10.80
N GLY A 6 0.73 -1.03 -10.33
CA GLY A 6 -0.66 -1.27 -10.67
C GLY A 6 -1.49 -1.55 -9.43
N VAL A 7 -2.71 -1.00 -9.39
CA VAL A 7 -3.70 -1.36 -8.35
C VAL A 7 -4.23 -2.74 -8.67
N ILE A 8 -4.12 -3.65 -7.71
CA ILE A 8 -4.57 -5.05 -7.84
C ILE A 8 -5.73 -5.38 -6.90
N THR A 9 -5.96 -4.57 -5.86
CA THR A 9 -7.09 -4.71 -4.95
C THR A 9 -7.63 -3.33 -4.56
N GLU A 10 -8.94 -3.22 -4.38
CA GLU A 10 -9.61 -2.05 -3.82
C GLU A 10 -10.57 -2.54 -2.73
N ILE A 11 -10.51 -1.92 -1.55
CA ILE A 11 -11.39 -2.20 -0.42
C ILE A 11 -12.10 -0.90 -0.05
N ASN A 12 -13.43 -0.87 -0.23
CA ASN A 12 -14.28 0.22 0.21
C ASN A 12 -14.70 -0.02 1.67
N ILE A 13 -14.04 0.66 2.62
CA ILE A 13 -14.28 0.47 4.05
C ILE A 13 -15.63 1.08 4.45
N LYS A 14 -16.00 2.24 3.91
CA LYS A 14 -17.31 2.85 4.17
C LYS A 14 -18.43 1.87 3.90
N GLU A 15 -18.47 1.34 2.67
CA GLU A 15 -19.50 0.41 2.24
C GLU A 15 -19.48 -0.88 3.08
N LYS A 16 -18.29 -1.39 3.43
CA LYS A 16 -18.19 -2.60 4.24
C LYS A 16 -18.73 -2.39 5.67
N LEU A 17 -18.45 -1.25 6.29
CA LEU A 17 -18.93 -0.92 7.63
C LEU A 17 -20.43 -0.63 7.63
N GLU A 18 -20.94 0.06 6.61
CA GLU A 18 -22.37 0.28 6.42
C GLU A 18 -23.12 -1.05 6.24
N GLU A 19 -22.63 -1.93 5.35
CA GLU A 19 -23.23 -3.24 5.06
C GLU A 19 -23.29 -4.14 6.31
N LYS A 20 -22.23 -4.16 7.12
CA LYS A 20 -22.10 -5.11 8.24
C LYS A 20 -22.60 -4.58 9.57
N LEU A 21 -22.49 -3.28 9.80
CA LEU A 21 -22.77 -2.65 11.10
C LEU A 21 -23.85 -1.58 11.03
N GLY A 22 -24.28 -1.16 9.83
CA GLY A 22 -25.29 -0.11 9.65
C GLY A 22 -24.82 1.28 10.07
N VAL A 23 -23.50 1.52 10.12
CA VAL A 23 -22.93 2.79 10.55
C VAL A 23 -22.57 3.66 9.34
N ASP A 24 -22.88 4.95 9.43
CA ASP A 24 -22.38 5.94 8.48
C ASP A 24 -20.94 6.31 8.85
N PHE A 25 -20.01 5.99 7.95
CA PHE A 25 -18.59 6.24 8.13
C PHE A 25 -18.07 7.14 7.01
N ILE A 26 -16.97 7.83 7.28
CA ILE A 26 -16.33 8.70 6.28
C ILE A 26 -15.97 7.90 5.01
N HIS A 27 -15.92 8.57 3.86
CA HIS A 27 -15.42 7.94 2.64
C HIS A 27 -13.98 7.49 2.86
N TYR A 28 -13.78 6.18 2.95
CA TYR A 28 -12.51 5.56 3.29
C TYR A 28 -12.25 4.35 2.40
N LYS A 29 -11.10 4.33 1.73
CA LYS A 29 -10.67 3.25 0.84
C LYS A 29 -9.26 2.78 1.15
N ILE A 30 -9.01 1.50 0.90
CA ILE A 30 -7.66 0.91 0.90
C ILE A 30 -7.40 0.38 -0.52
N LEU A 31 -6.37 0.91 -1.17
CA LEU A 31 -5.89 0.42 -2.46
C LEU A 31 -4.63 -0.42 -2.23
N GLY A 32 -4.65 -1.65 -2.73
CA GLY A 32 -3.48 -2.51 -2.77
C GLY A 32 -2.78 -2.35 -4.10
N SER A 33 -1.58 -1.77 -4.07
CA SER A 33 -0.77 -1.50 -5.25
C SER A 33 0.47 -2.38 -5.29
N CYS A 34 0.78 -2.93 -6.45
CA CYS A 34 1.90 -3.84 -6.65
C CYS A 34 2.84 -3.31 -7.72
N HIS A 35 4.15 -3.34 -7.42
CA HIS A 35 5.22 -3.23 -8.40
C HIS A 35 5.77 -4.65 -8.66
N PRO A 36 5.33 -5.35 -9.73
CA PRO A 36 5.60 -6.77 -9.91
C PRO A 36 7.09 -7.16 -9.86
N PRO A 37 8.03 -6.39 -10.43
CA PRO A 37 9.45 -6.72 -10.33
C PRO A 37 9.96 -6.77 -8.89
N SER A 38 9.55 -5.81 -8.04
CA SER A 38 9.95 -5.79 -6.63
C SER A 38 9.25 -6.88 -5.82
N ALA A 39 7.96 -7.11 -6.06
CA ALA A 39 7.23 -8.18 -5.37
C ALA A 39 7.85 -9.55 -5.67
N PHE A 40 8.20 -9.82 -6.94
CA PHE A 40 8.87 -11.05 -7.35
C PHE A 40 10.27 -11.19 -6.74
N GLU A 41 11.01 -10.09 -6.63
CA GLU A 41 12.32 -10.05 -5.95
C GLU A 41 12.19 -10.41 -4.47
N SER A 42 11.26 -9.80 -3.74
CA SER A 42 10.98 -10.11 -2.33
C SER A 42 10.56 -11.57 -2.12
N LEU A 43 9.64 -12.08 -2.94
CA LEU A 43 9.13 -13.45 -2.81
C LEU A 43 10.21 -14.52 -3.03
N LYS A 44 11.28 -14.21 -3.79
CA LYS A 44 12.44 -15.11 -3.93
C LYS A 44 13.33 -15.13 -2.70
N ILE A 45 13.35 -14.04 -1.95
CA ILE A 45 14.16 -13.91 -0.73
C ILE A 45 13.43 -14.62 0.41
N GLU A 46 12.12 -14.36 0.55
CA GLU A 46 11.29 -14.89 1.62
C GLU A 46 9.82 -14.91 1.19
N LEU A 47 9.15 -16.05 1.29
CA LEU A 47 7.75 -16.18 0.87
C LEU A 47 6.78 -15.51 1.85
N ASP A 48 7.14 -15.47 3.13
CA ASP A 48 6.34 -14.87 4.22
C ASP A 48 6.12 -13.36 4.03
N VAL A 49 6.90 -12.72 3.15
CA VAL A 49 6.64 -11.36 2.66
C VAL A 49 5.25 -11.18 2.06
N GLY A 50 4.61 -12.25 1.61
CA GLY A 50 3.21 -12.23 1.15
C GLY A 50 2.24 -11.64 2.17
N MET A 51 2.51 -11.76 3.48
CA MET A 51 1.69 -11.12 4.53
C MET A 51 1.72 -9.59 4.50
N LEU A 52 2.74 -9.02 3.86
CA LEU A 52 3.02 -7.59 3.80
C LEU A 52 2.75 -7.00 2.41
N LEU A 53 2.33 -7.84 1.45
CA LEU A 53 1.97 -7.44 0.10
C LEU A 53 0.43 -7.41 -0.06
N PRO A 54 -0.11 -6.57 -0.95
CA PRO A 54 0.56 -5.51 -1.70
C PRO A 54 0.89 -4.26 -0.84
N CYS A 55 1.55 -3.26 -1.44
CA CYS A 55 1.73 -1.97 -0.78
C CYS A 55 0.37 -1.27 -0.65
N ASN A 56 -0.08 -1.03 0.58
CA ASN A 56 -1.36 -0.38 0.85
C ASN A 56 -1.24 1.15 0.75
N PHE A 57 -2.20 1.76 0.05
CA PHE A 57 -2.48 3.20 0.09
C PHE A 57 -3.86 3.36 0.72
N VAL A 58 -3.94 4.12 1.80
CA VAL A 58 -5.22 4.46 2.44
C VAL A 58 -5.63 5.86 2.01
N LEU A 59 -6.91 6.02 1.68
CA LEU A 59 -7.48 7.28 1.23
C LEU A 59 -8.72 7.58 2.04
N TRP A 60 -8.86 8.82 2.49
CA TRP A 60 -10.11 9.28 3.08
C TRP A 60 -10.41 10.75 2.79
N ASP A 61 -11.69 11.08 2.85
CA ASP A 61 -12.19 12.45 2.67
C ASP A 61 -11.98 13.28 3.95
N ASN A 62 -11.42 14.49 3.80
CA ASN A 62 -11.21 15.43 4.90
C ASN A 62 -12.45 16.31 5.21
N GLY A 63 -13.50 16.25 4.38
CA GLY A 63 -14.74 17.02 4.52
C GLY A 63 -14.69 18.43 3.94
N ASP A 64 -13.56 18.85 3.38
CA ASP A 64 -13.34 20.15 2.72
C ASP A 64 -13.14 20.03 1.21
N GLY A 65 -13.45 18.87 0.63
CA GLY A 65 -13.21 18.55 -0.77
C GLY A 65 -11.80 18.06 -1.08
N SER A 66 -10.90 18.03 -0.09
CA SER A 66 -9.58 17.40 -0.22
C SER A 66 -9.61 15.93 0.21
N THR A 67 -8.70 15.14 -0.36
CA THR A 67 -8.50 13.73 -0.01
C THR A 67 -7.16 13.57 0.68
N HIS A 68 -7.16 12.92 1.84
CA HIS A 68 -5.93 12.46 2.48
C HIS A 68 -5.48 11.16 1.83
N ILE A 69 -4.18 11.03 1.59
CA ILE A 69 -3.55 9.80 1.09
C ILE A 69 -2.38 9.48 2.00
N ALA A 70 -2.36 8.27 2.56
CA ALA A 70 -1.24 7.79 3.36
C ALA A 70 -0.81 6.39 2.93
N THR A 71 0.47 6.11 3.13
CA THR A 71 1.08 4.80 2.89
C THR A 71 2.29 4.64 3.80
N LEU A 72 2.73 3.41 4.00
CA LEU A 72 3.94 3.11 4.77
C LEU A 72 5.15 3.04 3.86
N LYS A 73 6.33 3.35 4.41
CA LYS A 73 7.60 2.98 3.79
C LYS A 73 7.68 1.45 3.73
N ALA A 74 7.99 0.92 2.55
CA ALA A 74 8.22 -0.50 2.34
C ALA A 74 9.40 -0.99 3.20
N SER A 75 10.44 -0.17 3.40
CA SER A 75 11.56 -0.53 4.29
C SER A 75 11.10 -0.80 5.73
N ASN A 76 10.20 0.03 6.28
CA ASN A 76 9.64 -0.16 7.62
C ASN A 76 8.71 -1.38 7.69
N LEU A 77 7.99 -1.69 6.60
CA LEU A 77 7.09 -2.83 6.58
C LEU A 77 7.87 -4.13 6.52
N LEU A 78 8.85 -4.22 5.62
CA LEU A 78 9.67 -5.42 5.42
C LEU A 78 10.58 -5.73 6.61
N SER A 79 10.96 -4.72 7.42
CA SER A 79 11.77 -4.95 8.62
C SER A 79 11.07 -5.81 9.68
N VAL A 80 9.74 -5.94 9.63
CA VAL A 80 8.95 -6.82 10.52
C VAL A 80 9.35 -8.29 10.38
N LEU A 81 9.86 -8.70 9.22
CA LEU A 81 10.34 -10.08 8.99
C LEU A 81 11.76 -10.32 9.53
N GLU A 82 12.43 -9.28 10.03
CA GLU A 82 13.79 -9.35 10.58
C GLU A 82 14.84 -9.96 9.60
N ASN A 83 14.54 -9.96 8.30
CA ASN A 83 15.40 -10.51 7.25
C ASN A 83 16.10 -9.38 6.47
N ARG A 84 17.34 -9.10 6.83
CA ARG A 84 18.15 -8.02 6.21
C ARG A 84 18.37 -8.16 4.70
N ASN A 85 18.13 -9.34 4.12
CA ASN A 85 18.19 -9.49 2.66
C ASN A 85 17.09 -8.70 1.94
N LEU A 86 16.01 -8.31 2.64
CA LEU A 86 14.92 -7.50 2.11
C LEU A 86 15.20 -5.99 2.14
N ASP A 87 16.23 -5.53 2.86
CA ASP A 87 16.52 -4.11 3.09
C ASP A 87 16.70 -3.34 1.77
N SER A 88 17.43 -3.93 0.83
CA SER A 88 17.70 -3.33 -0.49
C SER A 88 16.42 -3.17 -1.31
N VAL A 89 15.52 -4.16 -1.24
CA VAL A 89 14.22 -4.13 -1.92
C VAL A 89 13.33 -3.08 -1.28
N GLY A 90 13.29 -3.01 0.05
CA GLY A 90 12.55 -1.99 0.81
C GLY A 90 12.95 -0.56 0.42
N LEU A 91 14.25 -0.26 0.44
CA LEU A 91 14.77 1.07 0.05
C LEU A 91 14.49 1.43 -1.41
N LYS A 92 14.54 0.43 -2.31
CA LYS A 92 14.19 0.61 -3.73
C LYS A 92 12.70 0.96 -3.88
N VAL A 93 11.82 0.23 -3.20
CA VAL A 93 10.37 0.47 -3.25
C VAL A 93 10.00 1.80 -2.62
N ASP A 94 10.66 2.21 -1.52
CA ASP A 94 10.46 3.53 -0.90
C ASP A 94 10.67 4.68 -1.88
N LYS A 95 11.73 4.61 -2.70
CA LYS A 95 12.00 5.63 -3.73
C LYS A 95 10.88 5.69 -4.76
N LEU A 96 10.36 4.54 -5.18
CA LEU A 96 9.27 4.49 -6.14
C LEU A 96 7.95 5.01 -5.55
N ILE A 97 7.61 4.61 -4.33
CA ILE A 97 6.43 5.11 -3.60
C ILE A 97 6.54 6.64 -3.44
N THR A 98 7.70 7.16 -3.06
CA THR A 98 7.94 8.60 -2.94
C THR A 98 7.71 9.31 -4.27
N SER A 99 8.18 8.75 -5.39
CA SER A 99 7.93 9.31 -6.72
C SER A 99 6.45 9.31 -7.09
N VAL A 100 5.69 8.29 -6.70
CA VAL A 100 4.23 8.24 -6.91
C VAL A 100 3.54 9.31 -6.07
N MET A 101 3.85 9.40 -4.77
CA MET A 101 3.25 10.39 -3.88
C MET A 101 3.53 11.84 -4.33
N ASN A 102 4.71 12.12 -4.87
CA ASN A 102 5.08 13.46 -5.37
C ASN A 102 4.43 13.81 -6.72
N SER A 103 3.77 12.86 -7.39
CA SER A 103 3.09 13.08 -8.68
C SER A 103 1.59 13.35 -8.55
N ILE A 104 1.07 13.34 -7.32
CA ILE A 104 -0.34 13.54 -6.98
C ILE A 104 -0.54 14.97 -6.46
#